data_AF-A0A7Y2XQ37-F1
#
_entry.id   AF-A0A7Y2XQ37-F1
#
_cell.length_a   1.000
_cell.length_b   1.000
_cell.length_c   1.000
_cell.angle_alpha   90.00
_cell.angle_beta   90.00
_cell.angle_gamma   90.00
#
_symmetry.space_group_name_H-M   'P 1'
#
loop_
_entity.id
_entity.type
_entity.pdbx_description
1 polymer ?
#
loop_
_entity_poly.entity_id
_entity_poly.type
_entity_poly.pdbx_seq_one_letter_code
_entity_poly.pdbx_strand_id
1 'polypeptide(L)'
;VFDGVYAVYALKYYPDLRRVMSEIHRVLRPGGRFVAYCLCKSRSFDADSSEHCRLTSDFEYSTAMPSLQTVQGIVGAAEGCGLHCVSEEDLSDESLKWYSYWVRNPMLPWALSSRLIYGMARFAEIIRILPPGFARFNDTFLSGTLRHIIRGGKLGILTGSALLTFEKPALRS
;
A
#
# COMPACT_ATOMS: atom_id res chain seq x y z
N VAL A 1 1.52 22.01 -18.79
CA VAL A 1 2.10 22.28 -17.46
C VAL A 1 0.95 22.39 -16.48
N PHE A 2 1.06 21.82 -15.29
CA PHE A 2 -0.03 21.75 -14.30
C PHE A 2 0.32 22.51 -13.02
N ASP A 3 -0.71 23.07 -12.37
CA ASP A 3 -0.61 23.71 -11.06
C ASP A 3 -0.55 22.69 -9.92
N GLY A 4 -1.17 21.52 -10.14
CA GLY A 4 -1.26 20.44 -9.18
C GLY A 4 -1.21 19.07 -9.85
N VAL A 5 -0.60 18.10 -9.17
CA VAL A 5 -0.61 16.68 -9.54
C VAL A 5 -1.02 15.88 -8.32
N TYR A 6 -1.73 14.77 -8.52
CA TYR A 6 -2.08 13.84 -7.44
C TYR A 6 -1.83 12.39 -7.85
N ALA A 7 -1.46 11.56 -6.88
CA ALA A 7 -1.30 10.12 -7.05
C ALA A 7 -1.96 9.40 -5.87
N VAL A 8 -3.18 8.90 -6.09
CA VAL A 8 -3.95 8.16 -5.09
C VAL A 8 -3.83 6.67 -5.36
N TYR A 9 -3.28 5.92 -4.41
CA TYR A 9 -3.02 4.48 -4.44
C TYR A 9 -2.29 3.97 -5.69
N ALA A 10 -1.53 4.84 -6.36
CA ALA A 10 -0.91 4.55 -7.66
C ALA A 10 0.60 4.24 -7.55
N LEU A 11 1.34 4.96 -6.70
CA LEU A 11 2.81 4.87 -6.66
C LEU A 11 3.33 3.48 -6.30
N LYS A 12 2.57 2.72 -5.50
CA LYS A 12 2.90 1.37 -5.04
C LYS A 12 3.12 0.33 -6.15
N TYR A 13 2.69 0.60 -7.38
CA TYR A 13 2.92 -0.29 -8.53
C TYR A 13 4.23 -0.01 -9.27
N TYR A 14 4.96 1.04 -8.90
CA TYR A 14 6.19 1.44 -9.56
C TYR A 14 7.42 1.07 -8.73
N PRO A 15 8.31 0.19 -9.24
CA PRO A 15 9.55 -0.17 -8.55
C PRO A 15 10.54 0.99 -8.46
N ASP A 16 10.64 1.80 -9.52
CA ASP A 16 11.50 2.99 -9.57
C ASP A 16 10.67 4.26 -9.52
N LEU A 17 10.59 4.84 -8.32
CA LEU A 17 9.88 6.10 -8.13
C LEU A 17 10.61 7.29 -8.76
N ARG A 18 11.93 7.25 -8.96
CA ARG A 18 12.67 8.41 -9.51
C ARG A 18 12.18 8.75 -10.91
N ARG A 19 11.90 7.74 -11.73
CA ARG A 19 11.32 7.96 -13.07
C ARG A 19 9.96 8.64 -12.99
N VAL A 20 9.08 8.18 -12.10
CA VAL A 20 7.76 8.80 -11.90
C VAL A 20 7.87 10.23 -11.38
N MET A 21 8.71 10.45 -10.36
CA MET A 21 8.94 11.76 -9.76
C MET A 21 9.56 12.75 -10.76
N SER A 22 10.45 12.31 -11.64
CA SER A 22 11.03 13.16 -12.69
C SER A 22 9.98 13.65 -13.69
N GLU A 23 9.02 12.79 -14.07
CA GLU A 23 7.91 13.18 -14.94
C GLU A 23 6.94 14.13 -14.22
N ILE A 24 6.65 13.88 -12.93
CA ILE A 24 5.85 14.79 -12.10
C ILE A 24 6.52 16.17 -12.02
N HIS A 25 7.83 16.21 -11.74
CA HIS A 25 8.59 17.46 -11.72
C HIS A 25 8.56 18.16 -13.08
N ARG A 26 8.69 17.43 -14.19
CA ARG A 26 8.66 18.00 -15.55
C ARG A 26 7.34 18.68 -15.87
N VAL A 27 6.21 18.06 -15.49
CA VAL A 27 4.88 18.58 -15.85
C VAL A 27 4.37 19.64 -14.89
N LEU A 28 4.89 19.71 -13.66
CA LEU A 28 4.56 20.75 -12.68
C LEU A 28 5.18 22.10 -13.04
N ARG A 29 4.40 23.17 -12.89
CA ARG A 29 4.94 24.54 -12.91
C ARG A 29 5.80 24.80 -11.65
N PRO A 30 6.74 25.77 -11.69
CA PRO A 30 7.36 26.30 -10.47
C PRO A 30 6.27 26.80 -9.49
N GLY A 31 6.38 26.43 -8.21
CA GLY A 31 5.36 26.68 -7.18
C GLY A 31 4.14 25.75 -7.26
N GLY A 32 4.12 24.77 -8.17
CA GLY A 32 3.07 23.76 -8.25
C GLY A 32 3.22 22.67 -7.19
N ARG A 33 2.12 22.02 -6.84
CA ARG A 33 2.07 21.01 -5.76
C ARG A 33 1.81 19.60 -6.27
N PHE A 34 2.39 18.62 -5.60
CA PHE A 34 2.12 17.21 -5.81
C PHE A 34 1.63 16.56 -4.52
N VAL A 35 0.54 15.81 -4.58
CA VAL A 35 0.01 15.07 -3.43
C VAL A 35 0.01 13.57 -3.72
N ALA A 36 0.69 12.80 -2.88
CA ALA A 36 0.70 11.35 -2.94
C ALA A 36 -0.04 10.77 -1.74
N TYR A 37 -1.00 9.89 -1.99
CA TYR A 37 -1.72 9.15 -0.95
C TYR A 37 -1.65 7.67 -1.31
N CYS A 38 -0.88 6.86 -0.59
CA CYS A 38 -0.60 5.49 -1.04
C CYS A 38 -0.30 4.51 0.10
N LEU A 39 -0.64 3.23 -0.10
CA LEU A 39 -0.18 2.13 0.76
C LEU A 39 1.35 1.98 0.62
N CYS A 40 2.05 2.03 1.74
CA CYS A 40 3.51 1.95 1.81
C CYS A 40 3.96 1.30 3.13
N LYS A 41 5.25 0.97 3.21
CA LYS A 41 5.91 0.55 4.46
C LYS A 41 6.02 1.78 5.36
N SER A 42 5.54 1.67 6.60
CA SER A 42 5.50 2.78 7.56
C SER A 42 6.91 3.19 8.00
N ARG A 43 6.99 4.26 8.82
CA ARG A 43 8.24 4.65 9.48
C ARG A 43 8.73 3.63 10.53
N SER A 44 7.85 2.77 11.02
CA SER A 44 8.17 1.71 11.98
C SER A 44 8.58 0.41 11.31
N PHE A 45 8.58 0.36 9.97
CA PHE A 45 9.13 -0.77 9.24
C PHE A 45 10.63 -0.91 9.53
N ASP A 46 11.06 -2.16 9.73
CA ASP A 46 12.43 -2.52 10.05
C ASP A 46 12.85 -3.60 9.06
N ALA A 47 13.92 -3.32 8.29
CA ALA A 47 14.42 -4.22 7.26
C ALA A 47 15.22 -5.40 7.85
N ASP A 48 15.70 -5.27 9.08
CA ASP A 48 16.46 -6.33 9.77
C ASP A 48 15.53 -7.31 10.50
N SER A 49 14.28 -6.91 10.75
CA SER A 49 13.25 -7.77 11.33
C SER A 49 12.73 -8.80 10.32
N SER A 50 13.03 -10.07 10.59
CA SER A 50 12.53 -11.19 9.77
C SER A 50 11.00 -11.27 9.72
N GLU A 51 10.29 -10.84 10.78
CA GLU A 51 8.83 -10.78 10.79
C GLU A 51 8.31 -9.70 9.83
N HIS A 52 8.92 -8.51 9.85
CA HIS A 52 8.51 -7.38 8.99
C HIS A 52 8.74 -7.70 7.51
N CYS A 53 9.92 -8.24 7.19
CA CYS A 53 10.28 -8.65 5.84
C CYS A 53 9.38 -9.79 5.34
N ARG A 54 9.07 -10.78 6.18
CA ARG A 54 8.15 -11.87 5.80
C ARG A 54 6.74 -11.35 5.55
N LEU A 55 6.19 -10.54 6.46
CA LEU A 55 4.83 -10.02 6.31
C LEU A 55 4.66 -9.16 5.07
N THR A 56 5.63 -8.30 4.78
CA THR A 56 5.62 -7.44 3.57
C THR A 56 5.77 -8.27 2.31
N SER A 57 6.69 -9.25 2.28
CA SER A 57 6.86 -10.15 1.14
C SER A 57 5.60 -10.99 0.87
N ASP A 58 4.97 -11.53 1.92
CA ASP A 58 3.73 -12.30 1.79
C ASP A 58 2.58 -11.43 1.25
N PHE A 59 2.50 -10.16 1.69
CA PHE A 59 1.53 -9.19 1.18
C PHE A 59 1.78 -8.85 -0.30
N GLU A 60 3.03 -8.56 -0.66
CA GLU A 60 3.45 -8.24 -2.02
C GLU A 60 3.16 -9.41 -2.98
N TYR A 61 3.45 -10.63 -2.55
CA TYR A 61 3.09 -11.84 -3.29
C TYR A 61 1.58 -12.01 -3.46
N SER A 62 0.80 -11.86 -2.38
CA SER A 62 -0.66 -12.02 -2.39
C SER A 62 -1.37 -10.97 -3.26
N THR A 63 -0.73 -9.83 -3.51
CA THR A 63 -1.27 -8.74 -4.32
C THR A 63 -0.61 -8.63 -5.70
N ALA A 64 0.34 -9.51 -6.02
CA ALA A 64 1.18 -9.45 -7.22
C ALA A 64 1.83 -8.07 -7.41
N MET A 65 2.31 -7.48 -6.32
CA MET A 65 2.91 -6.15 -6.30
C MET A 65 4.44 -6.23 -6.24
N PRO A 66 5.15 -5.23 -6.79
CA PRO A 66 6.57 -5.07 -6.52
C PRO A 66 6.79 -4.73 -5.03
N SER A 67 8.06 -4.75 -4.60
CA SER A 67 8.40 -4.35 -3.24
C SER A 67 7.83 -2.97 -2.92
N LEU A 68 7.02 -2.87 -1.87
CA LEU A 68 6.47 -1.61 -1.42
C LEU A 68 7.60 -0.67 -0.99
N GLN A 69 7.40 0.59 -1.30
CA GLN A 69 8.29 1.68 -0.91
C GLN A 69 8.05 2.05 0.55
N THR A 70 9.09 2.49 1.24
CA THR A 70 8.93 3.14 2.55
C THR A 70 8.47 4.57 2.34
N VAL A 71 7.81 5.15 3.36
CA VAL A 71 7.48 6.58 3.34
C VAL A 71 8.73 7.44 3.07
N GLN A 72 9.84 7.14 3.75
CA GLN A 72 11.12 7.83 3.54
C GLN A 72 11.67 7.62 2.12
N GLY A 73 11.46 6.45 1.53
CA GLY A 73 11.87 6.16 0.15
C GLY A 73 11.10 7.00 -0.87
N ILE A 74 9.79 7.21 -0.66
CA ILE A 74 8.97 8.11 -1.48
C ILE A 74 9.46 9.55 -1.36
N VAL A 75 9.69 10.02 -0.13
CA VAL A 75 10.19 11.37 0.14
C VAL A 75 11.55 11.59 -0.52
N GLY A 76 12.51 10.70 -0.28
CA GLY A 76 13.85 10.80 -0.86
C GLY A 76 13.87 10.73 -2.39
N ALA A 77 12.99 9.93 -3.00
CA ALA A 77 12.86 9.88 -4.45
C ALA A 77 12.30 11.19 -5.04
N ALA A 78 11.36 11.84 -4.35
CA ALA A 78 10.81 13.13 -4.74
C ALA A 78 11.85 14.26 -4.59
N GLU A 79 12.54 14.31 -3.44
CA GLU A 79 13.59 15.28 -3.15
C GLU A 79 14.76 15.17 -4.13
N GLY A 80 15.18 13.95 -4.46
CA GLY A 80 16.19 13.70 -5.49
C GLY A 80 15.82 14.19 -6.89
N CYS A 81 14.53 14.47 -7.14
CA CYS A 81 14.02 15.03 -8.40
C CYS A 81 13.66 16.52 -8.27
N GLY A 82 14.03 17.20 -7.18
CA GLY A 82 13.74 18.63 -6.98
C GLY A 82 12.30 18.94 -6.59
N LEU A 83 11.59 17.99 -5.95
CA LEU A 83 10.31 18.22 -5.28
C LEU A 83 10.54 18.23 -3.76
N HIS A 84 10.18 19.30 -3.07
CA HIS A 84 10.42 19.43 -1.64
C HIS A 84 9.22 18.93 -0.85
N CYS A 85 9.44 18.09 0.15
CA CYS A 85 8.37 17.66 1.05
C CYS A 85 7.87 18.85 1.90
N VAL A 86 6.58 19.13 1.84
CA VAL A 86 5.91 20.21 2.58
C VAL A 86 5.19 19.67 3.80
N SER A 87 4.46 18.56 3.64
CA SER A 87 3.78 17.90 4.76
C SER A 87 3.74 16.39 4.58
N GLU A 88 3.77 15.71 5.72
CA GLU A 88 3.48 14.28 5.85
C GLU A 88 2.41 14.15 6.93
N GLU A 89 1.23 13.71 6.53
CA GLU A 89 0.05 13.61 7.38
C GLU A 89 -0.45 12.17 7.40
N ASP A 90 -0.81 11.66 8.58
CA ASP A 90 -1.53 10.39 8.70
C ASP A 90 -3.03 10.69 8.78
N LEU A 91 -3.77 10.32 7.74
CA LEU A 91 -5.22 10.50 7.68
C LEU A 91 -6.00 9.53 8.58
N SER A 92 -5.32 8.56 9.20
CA SER A 92 -5.97 7.65 10.14
C SER A 92 -5.95 8.24 11.55
N ASP A 93 -7.12 8.33 12.15
CA ASP A 93 -7.29 8.73 13.54
C ASP A 93 -7.29 7.48 14.45
N GLU A 94 -7.09 7.67 15.76
CA GLU A 94 -7.32 6.64 16.78
C GLU A 94 -8.74 6.07 16.70
N SER A 95 -9.73 6.91 16.38
CA SER A 95 -11.12 6.50 16.20
C SER A 95 -11.39 5.73 14.90
N LEU A 96 -10.54 5.91 13.87
CA LEU A 96 -10.77 5.40 12.51
C LEU A 96 -9.45 4.99 11.84
N LYS A 97 -8.87 3.89 12.36
CA LYS A 97 -7.74 3.23 11.69
C LYS A 97 -8.10 2.90 10.24
N TRP A 98 -7.17 3.07 9.30
CA TRP A 98 -7.43 2.87 7.87
C TRP A 98 -7.86 1.43 7.53
N TYR A 99 -7.50 0.45 8.35
CA TYR A 99 -7.93 -0.95 8.21
C TYR A 99 -9.23 -1.29 8.95
N SER A 100 -9.85 -0.32 9.65
CA SER A 100 -11.02 -0.51 10.51
C SER A 100 -12.22 -1.13 9.76
N TYR A 101 -12.41 -0.79 8.49
CA TYR A 101 -13.49 -1.32 7.67
C TYR A 101 -13.47 -2.86 7.61
N TRP A 102 -12.29 -3.46 7.46
CA TRP A 102 -12.15 -4.92 7.36
C TRP A 102 -12.22 -5.66 8.70
N VAL A 103 -12.08 -4.94 9.82
CA VAL A 103 -12.12 -5.55 11.17
C VAL A 103 -13.40 -5.20 11.93
N ARG A 104 -14.20 -4.25 11.45
CA ARG A 104 -15.45 -3.82 12.09
C ARG A 104 -16.43 -4.98 12.28
N ASN A 105 -16.53 -5.87 11.28
CA ASN A 105 -17.31 -7.10 11.40
C ASN A 105 -16.36 -8.28 11.69
N PRO A 106 -16.40 -8.88 12.90
CA PRO A 106 -15.56 -10.01 13.26
C PRO A 106 -15.72 -11.24 12.34
N MET A 107 -16.87 -11.37 11.66
CA MET A 107 -17.14 -12.45 10.72
C MET A 107 -16.16 -12.45 9.55
N LEU A 108 -15.71 -11.28 9.09
CA LEU A 108 -14.82 -11.19 7.94
C LEU A 108 -13.42 -11.76 8.28
N PRO A 109 -12.68 -11.26 9.30
CA PRO A 109 -11.41 -11.87 9.69
C PRO A 109 -11.51 -13.36 10.04
N TRP A 110 -12.62 -13.78 10.66
CA TRP A 110 -12.90 -15.18 10.92
C TRP A 110 -13.03 -15.99 9.63
N ALA A 111 -13.87 -15.56 8.69
CA ALA A 111 -14.10 -16.26 7.43
C ALA A 111 -12.81 -16.39 6.61
N LEU A 112 -11.98 -15.34 6.59
CA LEU A 112 -10.69 -15.31 5.89
C LEU A 112 -9.66 -16.29 6.49
N SER A 113 -9.80 -16.63 7.77
CA SER A 113 -8.87 -17.51 8.50
C SER A 113 -9.44 -18.92 8.77
N SER A 114 -10.71 -19.14 8.42
CA SER A 114 -11.44 -20.36 8.78
C SER A 114 -11.08 -21.52 7.85
N ARG A 115 -10.56 -22.61 8.46
CA ARG A 115 -10.30 -23.88 7.75
C ARG A 115 -11.57 -24.50 7.18
N LEU A 116 -12.73 -24.19 7.78
CA LEU A 116 -14.03 -24.64 7.29
C LEU A 116 -14.34 -24.02 5.93
N ILE A 117 -14.20 -22.70 5.79
CA ILE A 117 -14.47 -21.98 4.53
C ILE A 117 -13.51 -22.46 3.44
N TYR A 118 -12.23 -22.64 3.77
CA TYR A 118 -11.26 -23.22 2.84
C TYR A 118 -11.65 -24.64 2.41
N GLY A 119 -12.06 -25.49 3.37
CA GLY A 119 -12.53 -26.85 3.09
C GLY A 119 -13.77 -26.88 2.20
N MET A 120 -14.72 -25.96 2.41
CA MET A 120 -15.90 -25.81 1.57
C MET A 120 -15.54 -25.39 0.14
N ALA A 121 -14.61 -24.43 -0.02
CA ALA A 121 -14.13 -24.03 -1.35
C ALA A 121 -13.42 -25.19 -2.06
N ARG A 122 -12.61 -25.99 -1.34
CA ARG A 122 -11.99 -27.21 -1.88
C ARG A 122 -13.01 -28.27 -2.27
N PHE A 123 -14.05 -28.46 -1.47
CA PHE A 123 -15.11 -29.40 -1.79
C PHE A 123 -15.89 -28.96 -3.03
N ALA A 124 -16.25 -27.68 -3.12
CA ALA A 124 -16.91 -27.09 -4.29
C ALA A 124 -16.05 -27.20 -5.58
N GLU A 125 -14.73 -27.15 -5.46
CA GLU A 125 -13.78 -27.44 -6.55
C GLU A 125 -13.83 -28.93 -6.97
N ILE A 126 -13.90 -29.87 -6.03
CA ILE A 126 -14.00 -31.32 -6.30
C ILE A 126 -15.29 -31.65 -7.07
N ILE A 127 -16.42 -31.08 -6.65
CA ILE A 127 -17.72 -31.28 -7.31
C ILE A 127 -17.92 -30.37 -8.55
N ARG A 128 -16.86 -29.69 -9.00
CA ARG A 128 -16.83 -28.84 -10.21
C ARG A 128 -17.81 -27.66 -10.23
N ILE A 129 -18.25 -27.21 -9.06
CA ILE A 129 -18.94 -25.91 -8.94
C ILE A 129 -17.94 -24.76 -9.11
N LEU A 130 -16.72 -24.93 -8.58
CA LEU A 130 -15.63 -23.97 -8.70
C LEU A 130 -14.54 -24.49 -9.65
N PRO A 131 -13.83 -23.60 -10.37
CA PRO A 131 -12.78 -23.99 -11.29
C PRO A 131 -11.58 -24.61 -10.55
N PRO A 132 -10.80 -25.47 -11.23
CA PRO A 132 -9.63 -26.11 -10.63
C PRO A 132 -8.62 -25.07 -10.15
N GLY A 133 -8.09 -25.27 -8.95
CA GLY A 133 -7.17 -24.34 -8.29
C GLY A 133 -7.83 -23.15 -7.58
N PHE A 134 -9.16 -22.99 -7.66
CA PHE A 134 -9.85 -21.84 -7.07
C PHE A 134 -9.61 -21.71 -5.56
N ALA A 135 -9.64 -22.80 -4.80
CA ALA A 135 -9.47 -22.70 -3.35
C ALA A 135 -8.08 -22.17 -2.96
N ARG A 136 -7.03 -22.57 -3.70
CA ARG A 136 -5.67 -22.05 -3.50
C ARG A 136 -5.59 -20.58 -3.91
N PHE A 137 -6.18 -20.23 -5.05
CA PHE A 137 -6.28 -18.85 -5.49
C PHE A 137 -6.97 -17.96 -4.44
N ASN A 138 -8.11 -18.41 -3.90
CA ASN A 138 -8.85 -17.70 -2.87
C ASN A 138 -8.03 -17.56 -1.58
N ASP A 139 -7.37 -18.62 -1.11
CA ASP A 139 -6.56 -18.56 0.11
C ASP A 139 -5.37 -17.60 -0.03
N THR A 140 -4.68 -17.62 -1.17
CA THR A 140 -3.50 -16.77 -1.43
C THR A 140 -3.91 -15.34 -1.75
N PHE A 141 -4.68 -15.10 -2.81
CA PHE A 141 -4.87 -13.76 -3.36
C PHE A 141 -6.01 -12.98 -2.72
N LEU A 142 -7.10 -13.64 -2.31
CA LEU A 142 -8.24 -12.97 -1.69
C LEU A 142 -8.08 -12.91 -0.17
N SER A 143 -8.01 -14.08 0.47
CA SER A 143 -7.87 -14.18 1.92
C SER A 143 -6.49 -13.78 2.41
N GLY A 144 -5.43 -14.10 1.68
CA GLY A 144 -4.06 -13.72 2.04
C GLY A 144 -3.90 -12.21 2.05
N THR A 145 -4.27 -11.52 0.97
CA THR A 145 -4.22 -10.04 0.88
C THR A 145 -4.87 -9.37 2.08
N LEU A 146 -6.11 -9.73 2.42
CA LEU A 146 -6.82 -9.14 3.55
C LEU A 146 -6.18 -9.49 4.90
N ARG A 147 -5.71 -10.72 5.09
CA ARG A 147 -4.99 -11.10 6.33
C ARG A 147 -3.70 -10.30 6.51
N HIS A 148 -2.89 -10.22 5.46
CA HIS A 148 -1.58 -9.55 5.52
C HIS A 148 -1.72 -8.03 5.66
N ILE A 149 -2.67 -7.40 4.95
CA ILE A 149 -2.89 -5.94 5.06
C ILE A 149 -3.42 -5.55 6.45
N ILE A 150 -4.36 -6.32 7.01
CA ILE A 150 -4.89 -6.09 8.36
C ILE A 150 -3.80 -6.29 9.40
N ARG A 151 -3.04 -7.38 9.30
CA ARG A 151 -1.93 -7.67 10.24
C ARG A 151 -0.84 -6.61 10.15
N GLY A 152 -0.46 -6.21 8.93
CA GLY A 152 0.52 -5.15 8.70
C GLY A 152 0.09 -3.80 9.27
N GLY A 153 -1.20 -3.46 9.14
CA GLY A 153 -1.77 -2.27 9.77
C GLY A 153 -1.82 -2.35 11.31
N LYS A 154 -2.19 -3.50 11.88
CA LYS A 154 -2.23 -3.70 13.35
C LYS A 154 -0.85 -3.64 13.99
N LEU A 155 0.17 -4.18 13.32
CA LEU A 155 1.56 -4.13 13.78
C LEU A 155 2.24 -2.79 13.47
N GLY A 156 1.56 -1.88 12.75
CA GLY A 156 2.14 -0.61 12.34
C GLY A 156 3.25 -0.73 11.30
N ILE A 157 3.37 -1.88 10.62
CA ILE A 157 4.40 -2.16 9.59
C ILE A 157 4.00 -1.52 8.25
N LEU A 158 2.70 -1.53 7.94
CA LEU A 158 2.13 -0.92 6.75
C LEU A 158 1.30 0.30 7.15
N THR A 159 1.35 1.34 6.33
CA THR A 159 0.45 2.49 6.42
C THR A 159 -0.31 2.67 5.11
N GLY A 160 -1.65 2.74 5.21
CA GLY A 160 -2.55 3.07 4.11
C GLY A 160 -3.13 4.47 4.23
N SER A 161 -2.63 5.28 5.16
CA SER A 161 -3.19 6.58 5.52
C SER A 161 -2.21 7.74 5.33
N ALA A 162 -0.97 7.47 4.93
CA ALA A 162 0.04 8.51 4.69
C ALA A 162 -0.31 9.38 3.47
N LEU A 163 -0.53 10.66 3.71
CA LEU A 163 -0.69 11.72 2.73
C LEU A 163 0.60 12.56 2.71
N LEU A 164 1.28 12.55 1.57
CA LEU A 164 2.53 13.28 1.36
C LEU A 164 2.28 14.42 0.40
N THR A 165 2.57 15.64 0.83
CA THR A 165 2.48 16.84 -0.01
C THR A 165 3.88 17.33 -0.35
N PHE A 166 4.12 17.56 -1.63
CA PHE A 166 5.37 18.07 -2.18
C PHE A 166 5.12 19.37 -2.96
N GLU A 167 6.15 20.20 -3.06
CA GLU A 167 6.14 21.42 -3.84
C GLU A 167 7.36 21.51 -4.74
N LYS A 168 7.14 21.92 -5.99
CA LYS A 168 8.23 22.28 -6.89
C LYS A 168 8.66 23.71 -6.57
N PRO A 169 9.94 23.99 -6.25
CA PRO A 169 10.40 25.33 -5.91
C PRO A 169 10.03 26.36 -6.96
N ALA A 170 9.62 27.55 -6.52
CA ALA A 170 9.52 28.70 -7.40
C ALA A 170 10.90 29.06 -7.94
N LEU A 171 10.97 29.49 -9.21
CA LEU A 171 12.18 30.12 -9.73
C LEU A 171 12.42 31.38 -8.91
N ARG A 172 13.59 31.49 -8.26
CA ARG A 172 14.00 32.76 -7.62
C ARG A 172 14.02 33.83 -8.71
N SER A 173 13.18 34.86 -8.54
CA SER A 173 13.17 36.08 -9.35
C SER A 173 14.45 36.87 -9.15
#